data_AF-A0A0D2KZD4-F1
#
_entry.id   AF-A0A0D2KZD4-F1
#
_cell.length_a   1.000
_cell.length_b   1.000
_cell.length_c   1.000
_cell.angle_alpha   90.00
_cell.angle_beta   90.00
_cell.angle_gamma   90.00
#
_symmetry.space_group_name_H-M   'P 1'
#
loop_
_entity.id
_entity.type
_entity.pdbx_description
1 polymer ?
#
loop_
_entity_poly.entity_id
_entity_poly.type
_entity_poly.pdbx_seq_one_letter_code
_entity_poly.pdbx_strand_id
1 'polypeptide(L)'
;MEVRLDAKVPGTVLLRDEGSGAVFYITNSNVQQFDLTDDYVVMALFGDGSWEDDMQRLQAREEEGGGGDLVDVVMDQESFRDLISVMYD
;
A
#
# COMPACT_ATOMS: atom_id res chain seq x y z
N MET A 1 5.75 3.29 10.74
CA MET A 1 5.16 2.92 9.44
C MET A 1 3.83 2.28 9.70
N GLU A 2 2.80 2.70 8.98
CA GLU A 2 1.42 2.24 9.17
C GLU A 2 1.06 1.25 8.05
N VAL A 3 0.39 0.15 8.39
CA VAL A 3 0.12 -0.98 7.49
C VAL A 3 -1.37 -1.30 7.48
N ARG A 4 -1.93 -1.61 6.31
CA ARG A 4 -3.33 -2.04 6.18
C ARG A 4 -3.54 -2.94 4.96
N LEU A 5 -4.66 -3.64 4.92
CA LEU A 5 -5.09 -4.38 3.73
C LEU A 5 -5.80 -3.45 2.74
N ASP A 6 -5.65 -3.73 1.45
CA ASP A 6 -6.56 -3.18 0.43
C ASP A 6 -7.88 -3.98 0.45
N ALA A 7 -9.02 -3.27 0.46
CA ALA A 7 -10.32 -3.93 0.57
C ALA A 7 -10.86 -4.48 -0.77
N LYS A 8 -10.28 -4.09 -1.90
CA LYS A 8 -10.71 -4.52 -3.25
C LYS A 8 -9.69 -5.39 -3.96
N VAL A 9 -8.39 -5.27 -3.67
CA VAL A 9 -7.34 -6.05 -4.33
C VAL A 9 -6.85 -7.16 -3.39
N PRO A 10 -7.26 -8.42 -3.63
CA PRO A 10 -6.79 -9.58 -2.87
C PRO A 10 -5.26 -9.67 -2.89
N GLY A 11 -4.67 -9.97 -1.74
CA GLY A 11 -3.22 -10.12 -1.64
C GLY A 11 -2.44 -8.80 -1.71
N THR A 12 -3.09 -7.66 -1.53
CA THR A 12 -2.41 -6.36 -1.47
C THR A 12 -2.39 -5.80 -0.05
N VAL A 13 -1.19 -5.39 0.38
CA VAL A 13 -0.95 -4.64 1.61
C VAL A 13 -0.54 -3.23 1.24
N LEU A 14 -1.10 -2.24 1.92
CA LEU A 14 -0.75 -0.83 1.79
C LEU A 14 0.10 -0.41 2.98
N LEU A 15 1.11 0.40 2.70
CA LEU A 15 2.07 0.92 3.66
C LEU A 15 2.07 2.44 3.57
N ARG A 16 2.09 3.10 4.73
CA ARG A 16 2.31 4.55 4.82
C ARG A 16 3.56 4.81 5.63
N ASP A 17 4.50 5.53 5.04
CA ASP A 17 5.64 6.05 5.77
C ASP A 17 5.20 7.18 6.71
N GLU A 18 5.60 7.10 7.98
CA GLU A 18 5.19 8.08 8.99
C GLU A 18 5.91 9.42 8.85
N GLY A 19 7.13 9.40 8.32
CA GLY A 19 7.95 10.61 8.19
C GLY A 19 7.54 11.48 7.00
N SER A 20 7.36 10.86 5.83
CA SER A 20 7.03 11.55 4.58
C SER A 20 5.54 11.52 4.23
N GLY A 21 4.75 10.61 4.81
CA GLY A 21 3.38 10.35 4.40
C GLY A 21 3.25 9.62 3.06
N ALA A 22 4.36 9.23 2.43
CA ALA A 22 4.35 8.50 1.17
C ALA A 22 3.65 7.14 1.34
N VAL A 23 2.83 6.81 0.35
CA VAL A 23 2.08 5.55 0.32
C VAL A 23 2.73 4.56 -0.63
N PHE A 24 2.80 3.31 -0.20
CA PHE A 24 3.34 2.20 -0.95
C PHE A 24 2.39 1.01 -0.88
N TYR A 25 2.64 0.02 -1.73
CA TYR A 25 1.93 -1.24 -1.70
C TYR A 25 2.86 -2.41 -2.00
N ILE A 26 2.47 -3.57 -1.49
CA ILE A 26 3.04 -4.87 -1.83
C ILE A 26 1.89 -5.75 -2.30
N THR A 27 2.06 -6.43 -3.43
CA THR A 27 1.05 -7.36 -3.94
C THR A 27 1.65 -8.75 -4.09
N ASN A 28 1.02 -9.73 -3.47
CA ASN A 28 1.35 -11.14 -3.67
C ASN A 28 0.20 -11.86 -4.37
N SER A 29 0.36 -12.10 -5.66
CA SER A 29 -0.68 -12.71 -6.51
C SER A 29 -1.03 -14.15 -6.14
N ASN A 30 -0.22 -14.82 -5.33
CA ASN A 30 -0.48 -16.18 -4.85
C ASN A 30 -1.27 -16.22 -3.55
N VAL A 31 -1.46 -15.08 -2.90
CA VAL A 31 -2.19 -14.96 -1.63
C VAL A 31 -3.48 -14.18 -1.88
N GLN A 32 -4.62 -14.78 -1.58
CA GLN A 32 -5.90 -14.09 -1.75
C GLN A 32 -6.23 -13.17 -0.56
N GLN A 33 -5.74 -13.49 0.63
CA GLN A 33 -5.99 -12.68 1.82
C GLN A 33 -4.82 -12.80 2.78
N PHE A 34 -4.33 -11.65 3.23
CA PHE A 34 -3.44 -11.59 4.38
C PHE A 34 -4.29 -11.40 5.63
N ASP A 35 -4.03 -12.21 6.65
CA ASP A 35 -4.51 -11.95 8.01
C ASP A 35 -3.37 -11.30 8.78
N LEU A 36 -3.43 -9.98 8.96
CA LEU A 36 -2.41 -9.24 9.71
C LEU A 36 -2.51 -9.44 11.23
N THR A 37 -3.53 -10.16 11.72
CA THR A 37 -3.62 -10.57 13.13
C THR A 37 -2.86 -11.87 13.42
N ASP A 38 -2.47 -12.60 12.38
CA ASP A 38 -1.62 -13.79 12.48
C ASP A 38 -0.15 -13.40 12.40
N ASP A 39 0.56 -13.53 13.53
CA ASP A 39 1.99 -13.25 13.63
C ASP A 39 2.83 -14.05 12.61
N TYR A 40 2.40 -15.26 12.23
CA TYR A 40 3.11 -16.05 11.22
C TYR A 40 3.06 -15.39 9.84
N VAL A 41 1.92 -14.82 9.46
CA VAL A 41 1.75 -14.11 8.19
C VAL A 41 2.59 -12.82 8.19
N VAL A 42 2.55 -12.08 9.29
CA VAL A 42 3.35 -10.86 9.46
C VAL A 42 4.85 -11.19 9.39
N MET A 43 5.30 -12.26 10.05
CA MET A 43 6.69 -12.70 9.99
C MET A 43 7.08 -13.24 8.60
N ALA A 44 6.18 -13.91 7.89
CA ALA A 44 6.44 -14.36 6.53
C ALA A 44 6.55 -13.20 5.53
N LEU A 45 5.82 -12.11 5.76
CA LEU A 45 5.89 -10.90 4.95
C LEU A 45 7.12 -10.04 5.28
N PHE A 46 7.36 -9.77 6.56
CA PHE A 46 8.30 -8.74 6.98
C PHE A 46 9.59 -9.29 7.62
N GLY A 47 9.67 -10.58 7.91
CA GLY A 47 10.70 -11.16 8.77
C GLY A 47 12.08 -11.29 8.14
N ASP A 48 12.18 -11.39 6.82
CA ASP A 48 13.46 -11.50 6.11
C ASP A 48 13.92 -10.19 5.44
N GLY A 49 13.08 -9.14 5.48
CA GLY A 49 13.35 -7.83 4.87
C GLY A 49 13.14 -7.75 3.36
N SER A 50 12.83 -8.87 2.68
CA SER A 50 12.64 -8.88 1.21
C SER A 50 11.48 -8.01 0.73
N TRP A 51 10.51 -7.75 1.61
CA TRP A 51 9.39 -6.85 1.35
C TRP A 51 9.82 -5.43 0.92
N GLU A 52 11.01 -4.97 1.31
CA GLU A 52 11.53 -3.67 0.91
C GLU A 52 11.81 -3.62 -0.60
N ASP A 53 12.23 -4.74 -1.19
CA ASP A 53 12.49 -4.87 -2.63
C ASP A 53 11.18 -4.99 -3.43
N ASP A 54 10.16 -5.58 -2.83
CA ASP A 54 8.82 -5.77 -3.44
C ASP A 54 7.91 -4.55 -3.28
N MET A 55 8.32 -3.57 -2.47
CA MET A 55 7.55 -2.38 -2.18
C MET A 55 7.49 -1.43 -3.39
N GLN A 56 6.28 -1.09 -3.82
CA GLN A 56 6.05 -0.17 -4.93
C GLN A 56 5.40 1.12 -4.46
N ARG A 57 5.89 2.26 -4.97
CA ARG A 57 5.27 3.57 -4.70
C ARG A 57 3.89 3.62 -5.32
N LEU A 58 2.94 4.11 -4.53
CA LEU A 58 1.63 4.40 -5.05
C LEU A 58 1.66 5.70 -5.83
N GLN A 59 1.17 5.67 -7.07
CA GLN A 59 1.09 6.85 -7.93
C GLN A 59 -0.34 7.05 -8.42
N ALA A 60 -0.76 8.30 -8.48
CA ALA A 60 -2.05 8.72 -9.03
C ALA A 60 -1.82 9.66 -10.22
N ARG A 61 -2.79 9.71 -11.14
CA ARG A 61 -2.79 10.73 -12.18
C ARG A 61 -3.23 12.05 -11.58
N GLU A 62 -2.52 13.12 -11.89
CA GLU A 62 -2.93 14.46 -11.51
C GLU A 62 -4.22 14.85 -12.27
N GLU A 63 -5.33 15.04 -11.55
CA GLU A 63 -6.66 15.23 -12.18
C GLU A 63 -6.91 16.67 -12.69
N GLU A 64 -6.15 17.67 -12.24
CA GLU A 64 -6.40 19.07 -12.61
C GLU A 64 -5.18 19.77 -13.22
N GLY A 65 -5.27 20.09 -14.52
CA GLY A 65 -4.36 21.00 -15.23
C GLY A 65 -2.97 20.46 -15.59
N GLY A 66 -2.54 19.32 -15.05
CA GLY A 66 -1.23 18.72 -15.27
C GLY A 66 -1.27 17.51 -16.20
N GLY A 67 -0.83 17.69 -17.45
CA GLY A 67 -0.12 16.74 -18.34
C GLY A 67 -0.50 15.25 -18.50
N GLY A 68 -1.30 14.63 -17.65
CA GLY A 68 -1.40 13.18 -17.50
C GLY A 68 -0.23 12.55 -16.71
N ASP A 69 0.58 13.36 -16.02
CA ASP A 69 1.73 12.88 -15.27
C ASP A 69 1.31 12.07 -14.03
N LEU A 70 2.13 11.08 -13.70
CA LEU A 70 1.97 10.28 -12.49
C LEU A 70 2.70 10.96 -11.33
N VAL A 71 1.97 11.20 -10.25
CA VAL A 71 2.51 11.79 -9.02
C VAL A 71 2.43 10.79 -7.87
N ASP A 72 3.46 10.79 -7.02
CA ASP A 72 3.50 9.96 -5.82
C ASP A 72 2.38 10.39 -4.85
N VAL A 73 1.63 9.41 -4.36
CA VAL A 73 0.57 9.64 -3.39
C VAL A 73 1.19 9.85 -2.01
N VAL A 74 0.83 10.98 -1.40
CA VAL A 74 1.19 11.34 -0.03
C VAL A 74 -0.10 11.58 0.76
N MET A 75 -0.23 10.93 1.90
CA MET A 75 -1.41 10.99 2.75
C MET A 75 -1.04 11.23 4.21
N ASP A 76 -1.88 11.97 4.92
CA ASP A 76 -1.86 11.95 6.38
C ASP A 76 -2.47 10.64 6.91
N GLN A 77 -2.38 10.44 8.23
CA GLN A 77 -2.85 9.22 8.87
C GLN A 77 -4.37 9.04 8.74
N GLU A 78 -5.14 10.11 8.88
CA GLU A 78 -6.61 10.06 8.83
C GLU A 78 -7.07 9.66 7.43
N SER A 79 -6.56 10.33 6.40
CA SER A 79 -6.82 10.04 4.99
C SER A 79 -6.40 8.63 4.62
N PHE A 80 -5.25 8.17 5.12
CA PHE A 80 -4.78 6.81 4.87
C PHE A 80 -5.66 5.75 5.53
N ARG A 81 -6.28 6.03 6.68
CA ARG A 81 -7.23 5.14 7.35
C ARG A 81 -8.58 5.07 6.65
N ASP A 82 -8.97 6.15 5.98
CA ASP A 82 -10.22 6.19 5.23
C ASP A 82 -10.11 5.64 3.80
N LEU A 83 -8.88 5.38 3.32
CA LEU A 83 -8.63 4.80 2.00
C LEU A 83 -9.26 3.40 1.87
N ILE A 84 -10.28 3.24 1.03
CA ILE A 84 -10.95 1.93 0.87
C ILE A 84 -10.16 1.01 -0.07
N SER A 85 -9.61 1.55 -1.15
CA SER A 85 -8.90 0.81 -2.19
C SER A 85 -8.14 1.76 -3.07
N VAL A 86 -7.06 1.26 -3.66
CA VAL A 86 -6.16 2.10 -4.45
C VAL A 86 -6.20 1.86 -5.94
N MET A 87 -6.68 0.69 -6.37
CA MET A 87 -6.87 0.40 -7.80
C MET A 87 -8.33 0.60 -8.19
N TYR A 88 -8.55 1.42 -9.23
CA TYR A 88 -9.82 1.48 -9.96
C TYR A 88 -9.74 0.51 -11.14
N ASP A 89 -10.84 -0.20 -11.40
CA ASP A 89 -11.05 -0.99 -12.64
C ASP A 89 -11.00 -0.11 -13.89
#